data_AF-A0A1M7LVV2-F1
#
_entry.id   AF-A0A1M7LVV2-F1
#
_cell.length_a   1.000
_cell.length_b   1.000
_cell.length_c   1.000
_cell.angle_alpha   90.00
_cell.angle_beta   90.00
_cell.angle_gamma   90.00
#
_symmetry.space_group_name_H-M   'P 1'
#
loop_
_entity.id
_entity.type
_entity.pdbx_description
1 polymer ?
#
loop_
_entity_poly.entity_id
_entity_poly.type
_entity_poly.pdbx_seq_one_letter_code
_entity_poly.pdbx_strand_id
1 'polypeptide(L)'
;MQPQVASERGGIACTERSRSEVAHVLEKLGNKIENLGLNTWQLRTLSAVRRCRTAALGGHIDACDNCGKISISYNSCRNRHCPKCQGKNRDDWIQARQNELLPVPYFHVVFTLPDSINSLAMHDPRLVYNILFESAWETLKTFGKAKEIQTGMIAVLHTWGQNLSLHPHLHCIVPGGGVDKNGIWKNIRGDGKFLFPVKALSKVFRAKYCEKLKERSPDNYTKVKKQLWEKQWVVFAKKPFGSPKSVVEYLGRYTHKIAISNNRIQSIDNQNVTFTYKDYRQNGFKKQMT
;
A
#
# COMPACT_ATOMS: atom_id res chain seq x y z
N MET A 1 5.36 -24.01 -20.36
CA MET A 1 3.95 -24.43 -20.35
C MET A 1 3.21 -23.55 -19.36
N GLN A 2 2.46 -22.58 -19.87
CA GLN A 2 1.77 -21.53 -19.09
C GLN A 2 0.40 -22.04 -18.61
N PRO A 3 -0.10 -21.65 -17.43
CA PRO A 3 -1.54 -21.70 -17.17
C PRO A 3 -2.19 -20.42 -17.72
N GLN A 4 -3.12 -20.60 -18.65
CA GLN A 4 -4.04 -19.58 -19.15
C GLN A 4 -4.92 -19.05 -18.01
N VAL A 5 -5.09 -17.74 -17.92
CA VAL A 5 -6.10 -17.12 -17.05
C VAL A 5 -7.22 -16.61 -17.95
N ALA A 6 -8.39 -17.23 -17.81
CA ALA A 6 -9.60 -16.91 -18.54
C ALA A 6 -10.09 -15.48 -18.23
N SER A 7 -10.56 -14.79 -19.27
CA SER A 7 -11.26 -13.52 -19.20
C SER A 7 -12.74 -13.76 -18.85
N GLU A 8 -13.17 -13.35 -17.65
CA GLU A 8 -14.59 -13.30 -17.32
C GLU A 8 -15.11 -11.86 -17.43
N ARG A 9 -16.25 -11.75 -18.14
CA ARG A 9 -16.96 -10.52 -18.48
C ARG A 9 -17.61 -9.91 -17.24
N GLY A 10 -17.78 -8.59 -17.27
CA GLY A 10 -18.37 -7.80 -16.21
C GLY A 10 -19.80 -8.20 -15.87
N GLY A 11 -19.98 -8.68 -14.65
CA GLY A 11 -21.20 -8.53 -13.87
C GLY A 11 -20.86 -7.71 -12.64
N ILE A 12 -21.75 -6.80 -12.22
CA ILE A 12 -21.63 -6.10 -10.94
C ILE A 12 -21.82 -7.17 -9.85
N ALA A 13 -20.71 -7.76 -9.41
CA ALA A 13 -20.71 -8.69 -8.30
C ALA A 13 -21.21 -7.94 -7.06
N CYS A 14 -22.41 -8.28 -6.59
CA CYS A 14 -22.82 -8.01 -5.23
C CYS A 14 -21.78 -8.69 -4.34
N THR A 15 -20.82 -7.92 -3.82
CA THR A 15 -19.73 -8.47 -3.00
C THR A 15 -20.36 -9.18 -1.81
N GLU A 16 -20.23 -10.50 -1.74
CA GLU A 16 -20.56 -11.27 -0.54
C GLU A 16 -19.93 -10.58 0.66
N ARG A 17 -20.76 -10.19 1.64
CA ARG A 17 -20.23 -9.63 2.89
C ARG A 17 -19.32 -10.69 3.51
N SER A 18 -18.09 -10.31 3.83
CA SER A 18 -17.17 -11.19 4.54
C SER A 18 -17.84 -11.63 5.85
N ARG A 19 -17.81 -12.94 6.12
CA ARG A 19 -18.37 -13.51 7.36
C ARG A 19 -17.71 -12.94 8.62
N SER A 20 -16.48 -12.43 8.52
CA SER A 20 -15.75 -11.83 9.64
C SER A 20 -15.12 -10.50 9.23
N GLU A 21 -15.44 -9.45 9.98
CA GLU A 21 -14.93 -8.11 9.72
C GLU A 21 -14.06 -7.61 10.87
N VAL A 22 -13.25 -6.59 10.61
CA VAL A 22 -12.54 -5.85 11.66
C VAL A 22 -13.54 -5.33 12.72
N ALA A 23 -14.75 -4.94 12.30
CA ALA A 23 -15.79 -4.51 13.23
C ALA A 23 -16.14 -5.59 14.27
N HIS A 24 -16.25 -6.86 13.87
CA HIS A 24 -16.55 -7.97 14.79
C HIS A 24 -15.42 -8.22 15.80
N VAL A 25 -14.15 -8.00 15.41
CA VAL A 25 -13.02 -8.03 16.35
C VAL A 25 -13.19 -6.93 17.40
N LEU A 26 -13.53 -5.72 16.98
CA LEU A 26 -13.73 -4.57 17.87
C LEU A 26 -14.98 -4.72 18.76
N GLU A 27 -16.01 -5.41 18.29
CA GLU A 27 -17.19 -5.77 19.08
C GLU A 27 -16.81 -6.75 20.20
N LYS A 28 -16.05 -7.80 19.89
CA LYS A 28 -15.58 -8.76 20.90
C LYS A 28 -14.64 -8.15 21.94
N LEU A 29 -13.78 -7.22 21.53
CA LEU A 29 -12.94 -6.49 22.49
C LEU A 29 -13.78 -5.58 23.40
N GLY A 30 -14.88 -5.02 22.89
CA GLY A 30 -15.81 -4.21 23.68
C GLY A 30 -15.09 -3.06 24.40
N ASN A 31 -15.37 -2.90 25.70
CA ASN A 31 -14.78 -1.84 26.52
C ASN A 31 -13.30 -2.11 26.88
N LYS A 32 -12.79 -3.33 26.67
CA LYS A 32 -11.37 -3.66 26.93
C LYS A 32 -10.42 -2.84 26.07
N ILE A 33 -10.89 -2.29 24.94
CA ILE A 33 -10.12 -1.40 24.05
C ILE A 33 -9.57 -0.19 24.81
N GLU A 34 -10.31 0.33 25.79
CA GLU A 34 -9.91 1.52 26.56
C GLU A 34 -8.69 1.24 27.45
N ASN A 35 -8.46 -0.02 27.82
CA ASN A 35 -7.34 -0.45 28.66
C ASN A 35 -6.06 -0.76 27.86
N LEU A 36 -6.07 -0.57 26.54
CA LEU A 36 -4.92 -0.89 25.67
C LEU A 36 -3.89 0.26 25.55
N GLY A 37 -4.01 1.31 26.36
CA GLY A 37 -3.09 2.47 26.33
C GLY A 37 -3.17 3.29 25.03
N LEU A 38 -4.31 3.21 24.33
CA LEU A 38 -4.53 3.93 23.07
C LEU A 38 -4.88 5.39 23.33
N ASN A 39 -4.38 6.28 22.47
CA ASN A 39 -4.74 7.69 22.54
C ASN A 39 -6.17 7.95 22.02
N THR A 40 -6.70 9.14 22.31
CA THR A 40 -8.07 9.55 21.92
C THR A 40 -8.33 9.44 20.42
N TRP A 41 -7.34 9.73 19.57
CA TRP A 41 -7.49 9.63 18.13
C TRP A 41 -7.64 8.18 17.65
N GLN A 42 -6.87 7.26 18.24
CA GLN A 42 -6.99 5.82 17.98
C GLN A 42 -8.35 5.30 18.45
N LEU A 43 -8.78 5.64 19.67
CA LEU A 43 -10.09 5.22 20.21
C LEU A 43 -11.26 5.70 19.34
N ARG A 44 -11.26 6.98 18.93
CA ARG A 44 -12.28 7.53 18.01
C ARG A 44 -12.28 6.82 16.66
N THR A 45 -11.10 6.46 16.15
CA THR A 45 -10.96 5.72 14.90
C THR A 45 -11.54 4.31 15.02
N LEU A 46 -11.19 3.57 16.07
CA LEU A 46 -11.72 2.23 16.32
C LEU A 46 -13.24 2.25 16.51
N SER A 47 -13.77 3.21 17.27
CA SER A 47 -15.22 3.41 17.43
C SER A 47 -15.92 3.68 16.09
N ALA A 48 -15.34 4.54 15.24
CA ALA A 48 -15.87 4.78 13.90
C ALA A 48 -15.87 3.51 13.02
N VAL A 49 -14.81 2.69 13.09
CA VAL A 49 -14.74 1.42 12.34
C VAL A 49 -15.78 0.43 12.86
N ARG A 50 -15.94 0.31 14.18
CA ARG A 50 -16.92 -0.58 14.83
C ARG A 50 -18.35 -0.27 14.41
N ARG A 51 -18.76 1.00 14.41
CA ARG A 51 -20.12 1.42 14.05
C ARG A 51 -20.40 1.51 12.54
N CYS A 52 -19.39 1.31 11.70
CA CYS A 52 -19.52 1.56 10.28
C CYS A 52 -20.50 0.58 9.62
N ARG A 53 -21.44 1.08 8.81
CA ARG A 53 -22.47 0.28 8.13
C ARG A 53 -23.38 -0.50 9.12
N THR A 54 -23.70 0.10 10.25
CA THR A 54 -24.71 -0.41 11.20
C THR A 54 -25.79 0.64 11.45
N ALA A 55 -26.89 0.23 12.10
CA ALA A 55 -28.00 1.12 12.45
C ALA A 55 -27.58 2.32 13.33
N ALA A 56 -26.46 2.19 14.05
CA ALA A 56 -25.90 3.25 14.89
C ALA A 56 -25.48 4.51 14.10
N LEU A 57 -25.35 4.44 12.78
CA LEU A 57 -25.07 5.59 11.91
C LEU A 57 -26.30 6.00 11.06
N GLY A 58 -27.46 5.41 11.31
CA GLY A 58 -28.64 5.53 10.45
C GLY A 58 -28.47 4.79 9.12
N GLY A 59 -29.49 4.88 8.28
CA GLY A 59 -29.49 4.25 6.97
C GLY A 59 -30.66 4.67 6.10
N HIS A 60 -30.73 4.06 4.92
CA HIS A 60 -31.74 4.26 3.92
C HIS A 60 -32.52 2.96 3.73
N ILE A 61 -33.82 3.10 3.47
CA ILE A 61 -34.70 2.00 3.10
C ILE A 61 -35.16 2.33 1.69
N ASP A 62 -34.71 1.53 0.73
CA ASP A 62 -35.06 1.66 -0.67
C ASP A 62 -36.06 0.55 -1.02
N ALA A 63 -37.17 0.90 -1.67
CA ALA A 63 -38.15 -0.06 -2.16
C ALA A 63 -38.16 -0.06 -3.69
N CYS A 64 -38.18 -1.24 -4.31
CA CYS A 64 -38.34 -1.33 -5.76
C CYS A 64 -39.81 -1.10 -6.15
N ASP A 65 -40.07 -0.07 -6.96
CA ASP A 65 -41.43 0.26 -7.42
C ASP A 65 -42.10 -0.86 -8.24
N ASN A 66 -41.32 -1.79 -8.79
CA ASN A 66 -41.83 -2.87 -9.64
C ASN A 66 -42.13 -4.17 -8.87
N CYS A 67 -41.29 -4.56 -7.91
CA CYS A 67 -41.43 -5.85 -7.20
C CYS A 67 -41.59 -5.72 -5.69
N GLY A 68 -41.62 -4.50 -5.15
CA GLY A 68 -41.75 -4.22 -3.72
C GLY A 68 -40.55 -4.67 -2.88
N LYS A 69 -39.47 -5.16 -3.49
CA LYS A 69 -38.28 -5.61 -2.77
C LYS A 69 -37.67 -4.44 -1.99
N ILE A 70 -37.56 -4.61 -0.68
CA ILE A 70 -36.93 -3.65 0.23
C ILE A 70 -35.44 -3.97 0.37
N SER A 71 -34.62 -2.94 0.28
CA SER A 71 -33.18 -2.96 0.54
C SER A 71 -32.85 -1.98 1.65
N ILE A 72 -32.08 -2.42 2.65
CA ILE A 72 -31.64 -1.56 3.75
C ILE A 72 -30.15 -1.30 3.62
N SER A 73 -29.77 -0.02 3.58
CA SER A 73 -28.41 0.44 3.40
C SER A 73 -27.97 1.34 4.54
N TYR A 74 -27.09 0.86 5.42
CA TYR A 74 -26.56 1.67 6.52
C TYR A 74 -25.44 2.63 6.09
N ASN A 75 -25.35 3.76 6.78
CA ASN A 75 -24.37 4.81 6.50
C ASN A 75 -22.93 4.39 6.81
N SER A 76 -21.99 4.93 6.00
CA SER A 76 -20.55 4.73 6.19
C SER A 76 -19.99 5.69 7.26
N CYS A 77 -19.02 5.24 8.05
CA CYS A 77 -18.34 6.14 9.00
C CYS A 77 -17.37 7.13 8.34
N ARG A 78 -17.07 6.96 7.05
CA ARG A 78 -16.16 7.79 6.23
C ARG A 78 -14.71 7.92 6.76
N ASN A 79 -14.35 7.21 7.82
CA ASN A 79 -13.00 7.24 8.36
C ASN A 79 -12.00 6.58 7.39
N ARG A 80 -10.85 7.22 7.15
CA ARG A 80 -9.78 6.75 6.25
C ARG A 80 -9.23 5.36 6.60
N HIS A 81 -9.33 4.96 7.86
CA HIS A 81 -8.86 3.67 8.38
C HIS A 81 -9.92 2.56 8.32
N CYS A 82 -11.13 2.84 7.82
CA CYS A 82 -12.18 1.84 7.71
C CYS A 82 -12.02 0.99 6.45
N PRO A 83 -11.95 -0.37 6.55
CA PRO A 83 -11.83 -1.25 5.40
C PRO A 83 -13.05 -1.24 4.46
N LYS A 84 -14.18 -0.66 4.89
CA LYS A 84 -15.44 -0.61 4.14
C LYS A 84 -15.67 0.70 3.37
N CYS A 85 -14.98 1.79 3.72
CA CYS A 85 -15.35 3.13 3.25
C CYS A 85 -14.54 3.63 2.06
N GLN A 86 -13.34 3.11 1.84
CA GLN A 86 -12.36 3.74 0.95
C GLN A 86 -12.51 3.35 -0.54
N GLY A 87 -13.55 2.59 -0.90
CA GLY A 87 -13.77 2.12 -2.27
C GLY A 87 -13.91 3.27 -3.28
N LYS A 88 -14.85 4.20 -3.05
CA LYS A 88 -15.05 5.34 -3.95
C LYS A 88 -13.81 6.23 -4.08
N ASN A 89 -13.19 6.61 -2.96
CA ASN A 89 -11.97 7.43 -2.97
C ASN A 89 -10.83 6.76 -3.75
N ARG A 90 -10.71 5.43 -3.63
CA ARG A 90 -9.77 4.64 -4.42
C ARG A 90 -10.05 4.72 -5.90
N ASP A 91 -11.30 4.54 -6.30
CA ASP A 91 -11.69 4.49 -7.70
C ASP A 91 -11.57 5.90 -8.34
N ASP A 92 -11.97 6.95 -7.63
CA ASP A 92 -11.77 8.35 -8.04
C ASP A 92 -10.26 8.67 -8.19
N TRP A 93 -9.42 8.19 -7.25
CA TRP A 93 -7.98 8.35 -7.35
C TRP A 93 -7.39 7.59 -8.55
N ILE A 94 -7.87 6.37 -8.82
CA ILE A 94 -7.44 5.58 -10.00
C ILE A 94 -7.77 6.33 -11.27
N GLN A 95 -9.00 6.85 -11.41
CA GLN A 95 -9.42 7.60 -12.59
C GLN A 95 -8.56 8.85 -12.80
N ALA A 96 -8.31 9.62 -11.74
CA ALA A 96 -7.45 10.81 -11.82
C ALA A 96 -6.03 10.47 -12.31
N ARG A 97 -5.42 9.40 -11.77
CA ARG A 97 -4.07 8.99 -12.15
C ARG A 97 -4.00 8.36 -13.54
N GLN A 98 -5.07 7.70 -14.00
CA GLN A 98 -5.13 7.14 -15.36
C GLN A 98 -4.99 8.22 -16.43
N ASN A 99 -5.52 9.42 -16.19
CA ASN A 99 -5.42 10.56 -17.11
C ASN A 99 -4.02 11.17 -17.20
N GLU A 100 -3.13 10.86 -16.26
CA GLU A 100 -1.75 11.34 -16.22
C GLU A 100 -0.77 10.36 -16.88
N LEU A 101 -1.24 9.19 -17.31
CA LEU A 101 -0.39 8.15 -17.86
C LEU A 101 0.01 8.44 -19.30
N LEU A 102 1.31 8.30 -19.55
CA LEU A 102 1.87 8.29 -20.89
C LEU A 102 1.67 6.90 -21.51
N PRO A 103 1.57 6.79 -22.85
CA PRO A 103 1.43 5.52 -23.57
C PRO A 103 2.78 4.78 -23.64
N VAL A 104 3.42 4.54 -22.49
CA VAL A 104 4.75 3.96 -22.36
C VAL A 104 4.73 2.77 -21.39
N PRO A 105 5.70 1.85 -21.48
CA PRO A 105 5.88 0.85 -20.45
C PRO A 105 6.13 1.51 -19.10
N TYR A 106 5.60 0.94 -18.02
CA TYR A 106 5.93 1.36 -16.65
C TYR A 106 6.69 0.25 -15.93
N PHE A 107 7.27 0.57 -14.78
CA PHE A 107 7.97 -0.34 -13.89
C PHE A 107 7.45 -0.15 -12.47
N HIS A 108 7.17 -1.27 -11.81
CA HIS A 108 6.87 -1.31 -10.39
C HIS A 108 8.18 -1.41 -9.62
N VAL A 109 8.54 -0.34 -8.93
CA VAL A 109 9.75 -0.26 -8.10
C VAL A 109 9.32 -0.14 -6.65
N VAL A 110 9.87 -0.96 -5.76
CA VAL A 110 9.55 -0.94 -4.33
C VAL A 110 10.80 -0.65 -3.53
N PHE A 111 10.74 0.42 -2.74
CA PHE A 111 11.79 0.81 -1.80
C PHE A 111 11.34 0.45 -0.39
N THR A 112 12.10 -0.42 0.28
CA THR A 112 11.74 -0.95 1.60
C THR A 112 12.78 -0.53 2.64
N LEU A 113 12.32 -0.06 3.79
CA LEU A 113 13.19 0.21 4.94
C LEU A 113 13.48 -1.09 5.72
N PRO A 114 14.69 -1.24 6.28
CA PRO A 114 14.98 -2.35 7.19
C PRO A 114 14.21 -2.19 8.50
N ASP A 115 13.93 -3.32 9.13
CA ASP A 115 13.31 -3.45 10.45
C ASP A 115 14.08 -2.71 11.57
N SER A 116 15.38 -2.44 11.39
CA SER A 116 16.16 -1.60 12.32
C SER A 116 15.62 -0.17 12.43
N ILE A 117 14.83 0.31 11.46
CA ILE A 117 14.17 1.61 11.49
C ILE A 117 12.80 1.56 12.19
N ASN A 118 12.23 0.38 12.45
CA ASN A 118 10.86 0.24 12.92
C ASN A 118 10.58 0.99 14.22
N SER A 119 11.51 0.95 15.20
CA SER A 119 11.37 1.72 16.45
C SER A 119 11.26 3.22 16.17
N LEU A 120 12.19 3.76 15.36
CA LEU A 120 12.16 5.17 14.97
C LEU A 120 10.89 5.50 14.17
N ALA A 121 10.41 4.61 13.30
CA ALA A 121 9.19 4.81 12.53
C ALA A 121 7.93 4.88 13.41
N MET A 122 7.93 4.23 14.57
CA MET A 122 6.85 4.33 15.55
C MET A 122 6.92 5.63 16.36
N HIS A 123 8.13 6.06 16.73
CA HIS A 123 8.34 7.28 17.52
C HIS A 123 8.23 8.57 16.70
N ASP A 124 8.83 8.61 15.51
CA ASP A 124 8.80 9.74 14.59
C ASP A 124 8.51 9.29 13.15
N PRO A 125 7.24 8.90 12.86
CA PRO A 125 6.85 8.46 11.52
C PRO A 125 7.03 9.56 10.46
N ARG A 126 6.88 10.84 10.82
CA ARG A 126 6.97 11.95 9.85
C ARG A 126 8.39 12.07 9.32
N LEU A 127 9.39 12.08 10.21
CA LEU A 127 10.79 12.11 9.82
C LEU A 127 11.14 10.91 8.92
N VAL A 128 10.83 9.69 9.37
CA VAL A 128 11.18 8.46 8.67
C VAL A 128 10.54 8.40 7.29
N TYR A 129 9.25 8.69 7.19
CA TYR A 129 8.54 8.57 5.92
C TYR A 129 8.93 9.69 4.95
N ASN A 130 9.17 10.92 5.42
CA ASN A 130 9.68 11.99 4.56
C ASN A 130 11.05 11.62 3.95
N ILE A 131 11.98 11.13 4.77
CA ILE A 131 13.29 10.68 4.28
C ILE A 131 13.14 9.53 3.29
N LEU A 132 12.22 8.58 3.53
CA LEU A 132 11.93 7.47 2.61
C LEU A 132 11.45 7.98 1.23
N PHE A 133 10.48 8.90 1.19
CA PHE A 133 9.99 9.50 -0.06
C PHE A 133 11.10 10.25 -0.81
N GLU A 134 11.85 11.10 -0.12
CA GLU A 134 12.94 11.86 -0.72
C GLU A 134 14.05 10.96 -1.26
N SER A 135 14.49 9.99 -0.46
CA SER A 135 15.58 9.07 -0.84
C SER A 135 15.19 8.20 -2.03
N ALA A 136 13.94 7.74 -2.09
CA ALA A 136 13.43 6.97 -3.22
C ALA A 136 13.40 7.83 -4.50
N TRP A 137 12.86 9.06 -4.42
CA TRP A 137 12.82 9.97 -5.56
C TRP A 137 14.21 10.34 -6.05
N GLU A 138 15.08 10.77 -5.14
CA GLU A 138 16.44 11.16 -5.49
C GLU A 138 17.23 10.01 -6.11
N THR A 139 17.01 8.77 -5.65
CA THR A 139 17.63 7.60 -6.25
C THR A 139 17.21 7.46 -7.71
N LEU A 140 15.90 7.47 -8.00
CA LEU A 140 15.41 7.38 -9.38
C LEU A 140 15.87 8.55 -10.24
N LYS A 141 15.86 9.77 -9.69
CA LYS A 141 16.32 10.99 -10.36
C LYS A 141 17.82 10.91 -10.71
N THR A 142 18.66 10.41 -9.81
CA THR A 142 20.09 10.20 -10.07
C THR A 142 20.31 9.24 -11.25
N PHE A 143 19.58 8.13 -11.30
CA PHE A 143 19.69 7.16 -12.38
C PHE A 143 19.13 7.69 -13.71
N GLY A 144 18.04 8.46 -13.67
CA GLY A 144 17.52 9.17 -14.85
C GLY A 144 18.53 10.18 -15.39
N LYS A 145 19.13 11.00 -14.53
CA LYS A 145 20.16 11.97 -14.91
C LYS A 145 21.39 11.30 -15.56
N ALA A 146 21.83 10.15 -15.06
CA ALA A 146 22.90 9.36 -15.67
C ALA A 146 22.56 8.78 -17.05
N LYS A 147 21.28 8.86 -17.45
CA LYS A 147 20.77 8.51 -18.78
C LYS A 147 20.34 9.74 -19.58
N GLU A 148 20.70 10.94 -19.11
CA GLU A 148 20.38 12.23 -19.74
C GLU A 148 18.87 12.46 -19.95
N ILE A 149 18.06 11.93 -19.03
CA ILE A 149 16.60 12.06 -19.07
C ILE A 149 16.02 12.56 -17.75
N GLN A 150 14.91 13.27 -17.87
CA GLN A 150 13.99 13.54 -16.78
C GLN A 150 12.93 12.43 -16.73
N THR A 151 13.05 11.54 -15.75
CA THR A 151 12.05 10.51 -15.45
C THR A 151 10.95 11.03 -14.51
N GLY A 152 10.01 10.18 -14.13
CA GLY A 152 8.91 10.50 -13.21
C GLY A 152 8.62 9.37 -12.23
N MET A 153 7.79 9.62 -11.22
CA MET A 153 7.40 8.62 -10.23
C MET A 153 6.03 8.98 -9.64
N ILE A 154 5.15 7.99 -9.52
CA ILE A 154 4.02 8.02 -8.57
C ILE A 154 4.36 7.06 -7.45
N ALA A 155 4.37 7.53 -6.19
CA ALA A 155 4.75 6.72 -5.02
C ALA A 155 3.62 6.65 -4.00
N VAL A 156 3.42 5.47 -3.41
CA VAL A 156 2.41 5.21 -2.38
C VAL A 156 3.06 4.51 -1.19
N LEU A 157 2.89 5.10 0.01
CA LEU A 157 3.42 4.56 1.25
C LEU A 157 2.58 3.41 1.79
N HIS A 158 3.27 2.32 2.12
CA HIS A 158 2.74 1.14 2.80
C HIS A 158 3.55 0.91 4.07
N THR A 159 2.88 0.72 5.20
CA THR A 159 3.56 0.56 6.51
C THR A 159 3.42 -0.85 7.08
N TRP A 160 2.75 -1.77 6.40
CA TRP A 160 2.44 -3.10 6.95
C TRP A 160 2.81 -4.21 5.98
N GLY A 161 3.38 -5.29 6.52
CA GLY A 161 3.54 -6.56 5.82
C GLY A 161 2.21 -7.31 5.74
N GLN A 162 2.17 -8.38 4.96
CA GLN A 162 0.97 -9.24 4.91
C GLN A 162 0.67 -9.84 6.29
N ASN A 163 1.67 -10.21 7.07
CA ASN A 163 1.55 -10.66 8.47
C ASN A 163 1.26 -9.52 9.49
N LEU A 164 0.91 -8.32 9.04
CA LEU A 164 0.62 -7.15 9.88
C LEU A 164 1.81 -6.61 10.70
N SER A 165 3.03 -7.09 10.45
CA SER A 165 4.22 -6.47 11.04
C SER A 165 4.50 -5.11 10.41
N LEU A 166 5.03 -4.16 11.19
CA LEU A 166 5.51 -2.88 10.67
C LEU A 166 6.59 -3.13 9.61
N HIS A 167 6.32 -2.64 8.41
CA HIS A 167 7.17 -2.83 7.23
C HIS A 167 7.03 -1.62 6.30
N PRO A 168 7.69 -0.49 6.60
CA PRO A 168 7.61 0.70 5.77
C PRO A 168 8.24 0.48 4.39
N HIS A 169 7.46 0.67 3.33
CA HIS A 169 7.91 0.61 1.96
C HIS A 169 7.09 1.53 1.05
N LEU A 170 7.69 1.97 -0.05
CA LEU A 170 7.00 2.70 -1.11
C LEU A 170 6.75 1.78 -2.29
N HIS A 171 5.51 1.71 -2.75
CA HIS A 171 5.20 1.22 -4.08
C HIS A 171 5.28 2.38 -5.06
N CYS A 172 6.27 2.33 -5.95
CA CYS A 172 6.50 3.33 -6.97
C CYS A 172 6.16 2.77 -8.35
N ILE A 173 5.46 3.58 -9.14
CA ILE A 173 5.27 3.37 -10.57
C ILE A 173 6.11 4.39 -11.31
N VAL A 174 7.03 3.89 -12.15
CA VAL A 174 8.06 4.68 -12.82
C VAL A 174 7.97 4.41 -14.32
N PRO A 175 7.90 5.42 -15.20
CA PRO A 175 7.86 5.16 -16.63
C PRO A 175 9.18 4.54 -17.11
N GLY A 176 9.10 3.74 -18.16
CA GLY A 176 10.23 3.03 -18.80
C GLY A 176 11.17 3.94 -19.59
N GLY A 177 11.17 5.23 -19.29
CA GLY A 177 11.78 6.28 -20.07
C GLY A 177 11.73 7.62 -19.34
N GLY A 178 12.08 8.67 -20.08
CA GLY A 178 11.97 10.06 -19.67
C GLY A 178 12.19 10.99 -20.85
N VAL A 179 12.03 12.29 -20.62
CA VAL A 179 12.29 13.32 -21.64
C VAL A 179 13.74 13.78 -21.56
N ASP A 180 14.39 13.94 -22.71
CA ASP A 180 15.73 14.53 -22.77
C ASP A 180 15.67 16.07 -22.68
N LYS A 181 16.84 16.73 -22.77
CA LYS A 181 16.96 18.19 -22.71
C LYS A 181 16.20 18.95 -23.81
N ASN A 182 15.87 18.28 -24.92
CA ASN A 182 15.12 18.85 -26.03
C ASN A 182 13.61 18.55 -25.91
N GLY A 183 13.17 17.92 -24.80
CA GLY A 183 11.78 17.50 -24.61
C GLY A 183 11.42 16.21 -25.36
N ILE A 184 12.39 15.52 -25.97
CA ILE A 184 12.13 14.31 -26.74
C ILE A 184 12.12 13.10 -25.82
N TRP A 185 11.10 12.25 -25.94
CA TRP A 185 11.02 11.02 -25.17
C TRP A 185 12.12 10.02 -25.53
N LYS A 186 12.77 9.46 -24.52
CA LYS A 186 13.77 8.39 -24.64
C LYS A 186 13.37 7.21 -23.76
N ASN A 187 13.32 6.03 -24.37
CA ASN A 187 13.13 4.77 -23.65
C ASN A 187 14.47 4.32 -23.04
N ILE A 188 14.47 3.85 -21.79
CA ILE A 188 15.72 3.48 -21.10
C ILE A 188 16.24 2.12 -21.56
N ARG A 189 15.39 1.15 -21.97
CA ARG A 189 15.76 -0.13 -22.61
C ARG A 189 14.62 -0.79 -23.39
N GLY A 190 14.96 -1.49 -24.48
CA GLY A 190 14.03 -2.33 -25.26
C GLY A 190 13.92 -3.80 -24.81
N ASP A 191 14.87 -4.32 -24.03
CA ASP A 191 14.97 -5.75 -23.64
C ASP A 191 14.11 -6.17 -22.42
N GLY A 192 13.47 -5.20 -21.75
CA GLY A 192 12.28 -5.41 -20.94
C GLY A 192 12.41 -6.05 -19.55
N LYS A 193 13.62 -6.38 -19.07
CA LYS A 193 13.77 -7.12 -17.79
C LYS A 193 13.76 -6.23 -16.53
N PHE A 194 14.38 -5.04 -16.56
CA PHE A 194 14.41 -4.11 -15.42
C PHE A 194 14.72 -2.68 -15.86
N LEU A 195 14.17 -1.68 -15.16
CA LEU A 195 14.35 -0.25 -15.47
C LEU A 195 15.81 0.19 -15.25
N PHE A 196 16.34 -0.09 -14.06
CA PHE A 196 17.71 0.17 -13.66
C PHE A 196 18.26 -1.05 -12.91
N PRO A 197 19.59 -1.24 -12.84
CA PRO A 197 20.18 -2.34 -12.08
C PRO A 197 19.76 -2.30 -10.61
N VAL A 198 18.99 -3.29 -10.17
CA VAL A 198 18.40 -3.34 -8.81
C VAL A 198 19.46 -3.26 -7.71
N LYS A 199 20.59 -3.98 -7.86
CA LYS A 199 21.69 -3.93 -6.89
C LYS A 199 22.28 -2.52 -6.74
N ALA A 200 22.32 -1.75 -7.82
CA ALA A 200 22.81 -0.37 -7.78
C ALA A 200 21.77 0.56 -7.13
N LEU A 201 20.49 0.42 -7.49
CA LEU A 201 19.40 1.15 -6.83
C LEU A 201 19.42 0.94 -5.31
N SER A 202 19.53 -0.31 -4.86
CA SER A 202 19.62 -0.65 -3.42
C SER A 202 20.76 0.08 -2.70
N LYS A 203 21.96 0.10 -3.29
CA LYS A 203 23.14 0.74 -2.68
C LYS A 203 22.97 2.25 -2.59
N VAL A 204 22.52 2.89 -3.67
CA VAL A 204 22.34 4.35 -3.73
C VAL A 204 21.20 4.79 -2.82
N PHE A 205 20.09 4.06 -2.81
CA PHE A 205 18.96 4.32 -1.91
C PHE A 205 19.37 4.26 -0.45
N ARG A 206 20.10 3.20 -0.04
CA ARG A 206 20.64 3.08 1.31
C ARG A 206 21.52 4.27 1.68
N ALA A 207 22.46 4.63 0.81
CA ALA A 207 23.38 5.73 1.07
C ALA A 207 22.63 7.06 1.28
N LYS A 208 21.69 7.38 0.39
CA LYS A 208 20.86 8.60 0.47
C LYS A 208 19.99 8.65 1.72
N TYR A 209 19.35 7.53 2.07
CA TYR A 209 18.55 7.46 3.30
C TYR A 209 19.41 7.68 4.54
N CYS A 210 20.56 6.99 4.63
CA CYS A 210 21.50 7.13 5.74
C CYS A 210 22.05 8.55 5.87
N GLU A 211 22.39 9.20 4.76
CA GLU A 211 22.88 10.58 4.74
C GLU A 211 21.85 11.56 5.30
N LYS A 212 20.61 11.50 4.80
CA LYS A 212 19.50 12.35 5.27
C LYS A 212 19.13 12.07 6.73
N LEU A 213 19.15 10.81 7.14
CA LEU A 213 18.89 10.47 8.54
C LEU A 213 20.01 11.00 9.46
N LYS A 214 21.27 10.91 9.03
CA LYS A 214 22.42 11.48 9.75
C LYS A 214 22.28 13.00 9.91
N GLU A 215 21.86 13.69 8.86
CA GLU A 215 21.67 15.15 8.87
C GLU A 215 20.52 15.58 9.79
N ARG A 216 19.35 14.94 9.65
CA ARG A 216 18.11 15.38 10.32
C ARG A 216 17.92 14.81 11.72
N SER A 217 18.58 13.69 12.03
CA SER A 217 18.51 13.06 13.35
C SER A 217 19.79 12.32 13.69
N PRO A 218 20.89 13.05 13.97
CA PRO A 218 22.22 12.48 14.20
C PRO A 218 22.26 11.41 15.30
N ASP A 219 21.53 11.64 16.40
CA ASP A 219 21.49 10.70 17.54
C ASP A 219 20.80 9.40 17.16
N ASN A 220 19.65 9.48 16.49
CA ASN A 220 18.93 8.30 16.04
C ASN A 220 19.72 7.56 14.96
N TYR A 221 20.37 8.27 14.03
CA TYR A 221 21.28 7.68 13.07
C TYR A 221 22.39 6.89 13.77
N THR A 222 23.05 7.49 14.76
CA THR A 222 24.15 6.85 15.51
C THR A 222 23.70 5.54 16.16
N LYS A 223 22.50 5.51 16.75
CA LYS A 223 21.92 4.31 17.38
C LYS A 223 21.71 3.15 16.39
N VAL A 224 21.29 3.44 15.15
CA VAL A 224 20.97 2.39 14.16
C VAL A 224 22.03 2.19 13.08
N LYS A 225 23.05 3.05 13.01
CA LYS A 225 24.06 3.11 11.92
C LYS A 225 24.62 1.74 11.58
N LYS A 226 25.13 1.01 12.58
CA LYS A 226 25.73 -0.32 12.38
C LYS A 226 24.76 -1.27 11.67
N GLN A 227 23.53 -1.37 12.18
CA GLN A 227 22.48 -2.23 11.62
C GLN A 227 22.08 -1.83 10.19
N LEU A 228 22.05 -0.53 9.87
CA LEU A 228 21.71 -0.06 8.52
C LEU A 228 22.74 -0.47 7.47
N TRP A 229 24.03 -0.51 7.84
CA TRP A 229 25.13 -0.80 6.91
C TRP A 229 25.46 -2.30 6.82
N GLU A 230 25.25 -3.08 7.88
CA GLU A 230 25.38 -4.54 7.88
C GLU A 230 24.28 -5.23 7.05
N LYS A 231 23.05 -4.70 7.09
CA LYS A 231 21.93 -5.26 6.32
C LYS A 231 22.06 -4.90 4.83
N GLN A 232 21.77 -5.89 3.98
CA GLN A 232 21.56 -5.66 2.55
C GLN A 232 20.17 -5.06 2.34
N TRP A 233 20.12 -3.89 1.71
CA TRP A 233 18.85 -3.25 1.37
C TRP A 233 18.33 -3.82 0.06
N VAL A 234 17.03 -4.04 -0.01
CA VAL A 234 16.39 -4.62 -1.20
C VAL A 234 15.45 -3.59 -1.79
N VAL A 235 15.83 -3.07 -2.95
CA VAL A 235 14.88 -2.49 -3.89
C VAL A 235 14.36 -3.63 -4.74
N PHE A 236 13.06 -3.66 -4.99
CA PHE A 236 12.47 -4.59 -5.94
C PHE A 236 12.07 -3.83 -7.20
N ALA A 237 12.32 -4.37 -8.38
CA ALA A 237 11.88 -3.75 -9.62
C ALA A 237 11.40 -4.83 -10.60
N LYS A 238 10.20 -4.65 -11.16
CA LYS A 238 9.68 -5.49 -12.25
C LYS A 238 8.82 -4.68 -13.20
N LYS A 239 8.62 -5.20 -14.41
CA LYS A 239 7.54 -4.70 -15.28
C LYS A 239 6.19 -5.11 -14.66
N PRO A 240 5.25 -4.18 -14.42
CA PRO A 240 3.90 -4.48 -14.04
C PRO A 240 3.19 -5.18 -15.21
N PHE A 241 2.17 -5.96 -14.90
CA PHE A 241 1.41 -6.70 -15.91
C PHE A 241 0.56 -5.75 -16.75
N GLY A 242 0.47 -6.01 -18.06
CA GLY A 242 -0.55 -5.43 -18.93
C GLY A 242 -0.30 -3.98 -19.39
N SER A 243 -1.40 -3.24 -19.53
CA SER A 243 -1.45 -1.88 -20.07
C SER A 243 -1.10 -0.81 -19.02
N PRO A 244 -0.79 0.45 -19.39
CA PRO A 244 -0.64 1.54 -18.43
C PRO A 244 -1.81 1.65 -17.42
N LYS A 245 -3.05 1.45 -17.87
CA LYS A 245 -4.23 1.46 -16.99
C LYS A 245 -4.15 0.40 -15.89
N SER A 246 -3.71 -0.81 -16.24
CA SER A 246 -3.52 -1.92 -15.31
C SER A 246 -2.47 -1.60 -14.22
N VAL A 247 -1.54 -0.68 -14.51
CA VAL A 247 -0.51 -0.24 -13.55
C VAL A 247 -1.10 0.67 -12.48
N VAL A 248 -1.97 1.60 -12.86
CA VAL A 248 -2.66 2.47 -11.90
C VAL A 248 -3.70 1.71 -11.10
N GLU A 249 -4.42 0.77 -11.72
CA GLU A 249 -5.30 -0.14 -10.99
C GLU A 249 -4.53 -0.96 -9.96
N TYR A 250 -3.35 -1.46 -10.33
CA TYR A 250 -2.45 -2.13 -9.41
C TYR A 250 -2.08 -1.22 -8.24
N LEU A 251 -1.63 0.02 -8.50
CA LEU A 251 -1.25 0.98 -7.46
C LEU A 251 -2.45 1.44 -6.61
N GLY A 252 -3.64 1.54 -7.20
CA GLY A 252 -4.88 1.88 -6.51
C GLY A 252 -5.26 0.87 -5.44
N ARG A 253 -4.86 -0.41 -5.59
CA ARG A 253 -5.01 -1.40 -4.51
C ARG A 253 -4.18 -1.08 -3.27
N TYR A 254 -3.24 -0.14 -3.36
CA TYR A 254 -2.34 0.25 -2.29
C TYR A 254 -2.72 1.62 -1.70
N THR A 255 -3.26 2.57 -2.45
CA THR A 255 -3.49 3.95 -1.98
C THR A 255 -4.49 4.09 -0.83
N HIS A 256 -5.50 3.23 -0.83
CA HIS A 256 -6.65 3.31 0.08
C HIS A 256 -6.80 2.02 0.90
N LYS A 257 -5.76 1.20 0.89
CA LYS A 257 -5.71 -0.06 1.63
C LYS A 257 -5.19 0.20 3.03
N ILE A 258 -5.94 -0.31 4.00
CA ILE A 258 -5.55 -0.30 5.41
C ILE A 258 -4.74 -1.55 5.75
N ALA A 259 -4.32 -1.70 7.02
CA ALA A 259 -3.48 -2.81 7.48
C ALA A 259 -4.03 -4.20 7.05
N ILE A 260 -5.35 -4.40 7.14
CA ILE A 260 -6.02 -5.65 6.77
C ILE A 260 -7.36 -5.40 6.08
N SER A 261 -7.68 -6.19 5.06
CA SER A 261 -9.02 -6.21 4.45
C SER A 261 -9.90 -7.26 5.13
N ASN A 262 -11.21 -7.01 5.28
CA ASN A 262 -12.16 -7.96 5.88
C ASN A 262 -12.06 -9.37 5.25
N ASN A 263 -11.93 -9.45 3.92
CA ASN A 263 -11.80 -10.74 3.19
C ASN A 263 -10.60 -11.61 3.61
N ARG A 264 -9.63 -11.06 4.35
CA ARG A 264 -8.50 -11.82 4.87
C ARG A 264 -8.81 -12.49 6.21
N ILE A 265 -9.75 -11.95 6.98
CA ILE A 265 -10.18 -12.51 8.27
C ILE A 265 -11.02 -13.75 7.98
N GLN A 266 -10.67 -14.88 8.59
CA GLN A 266 -11.34 -16.17 8.35
C GLN A 266 -12.21 -16.57 9.53
N SER A 267 -11.73 -16.36 10.74
CA SER A 267 -12.45 -16.65 11.98
C SER A 267 -12.01 -15.71 13.09
N ILE A 268 -12.90 -15.54 14.06
CA ILE A 268 -12.66 -14.73 15.26
C ILE A 268 -13.25 -15.52 16.44
N ASP A 269 -12.40 -15.96 17.37
CA ASP A 269 -12.82 -16.60 18.61
C ASP A 269 -12.68 -15.63 19.80
N ASN A 270 -12.73 -16.14 21.04
CA ASN A 270 -12.67 -15.30 22.23
C ASN A 270 -11.28 -14.76 22.56
N GLN A 271 -10.23 -15.39 22.02
CA GLN A 271 -8.82 -15.07 22.31
C GLN A 271 -8.05 -14.69 21.04
N ASN A 272 -8.46 -15.19 19.87
CA ASN A 272 -7.65 -15.12 18.65
C ASN A 272 -8.43 -14.65 17.42
N VAL A 273 -7.66 -14.17 16.43
CA VAL A 273 -8.15 -13.78 15.10
C VAL A 273 -7.33 -14.51 14.03
N THR A 274 -7.94 -15.46 13.33
CA THR A 274 -7.26 -16.14 12.22
C THR A 274 -7.47 -15.37 10.92
N PHE A 275 -6.38 -15.08 10.22
CA PHE A 275 -6.42 -14.43 8.92
C PHE A 275 -5.42 -15.03 7.92
N THR A 276 -5.72 -14.83 6.65
CA THR A 276 -4.90 -15.35 5.55
C THR A 276 -3.84 -14.36 5.11
N TYR A 277 -2.65 -14.84 4.75
CA TYR A 277 -1.56 -14.05 4.19
C TYR A 277 -0.91 -14.81 3.03
N LYS A 278 -0.21 -14.08 2.14
CA LYS A 278 0.59 -14.68 1.08
C LYS A 278 2.04 -14.79 1.53
N ASP A 279 2.60 -15.99 1.49
CA ASP A 279 4.00 -16.25 1.79
C ASP A 279 4.83 -16.10 0.52
N TYR A 280 5.41 -14.91 0.31
CA TYR A 280 6.23 -14.63 -0.86
C TYR A 280 7.58 -15.38 -0.86
N ARG A 281 8.01 -15.95 0.27
CA ARG A 281 9.18 -16.86 0.28
C ARG A 281 8.84 -18.22 -0.35
N GLN A 282 7.56 -18.57 -0.37
CA GLN A 282 7.03 -19.76 -1.00
C GLN A 282 6.09 -19.38 -2.16
N ASN A 283 6.58 -18.61 -3.12
CA ASN A 283 5.86 -18.26 -4.36
C ASN A 283 4.46 -17.64 -4.17
N GLY A 284 4.18 -17.04 -3.01
CA GLY A 284 2.90 -16.41 -2.71
C GLY A 284 1.78 -17.37 -2.31
N PHE A 285 2.12 -18.60 -1.88
CA PHE A 285 1.14 -19.54 -1.32
C PHE A 285 0.33 -18.88 -0.20
N LYS A 286 -0.99 -19.11 -0.22
CA LYS A 286 -1.91 -18.56 0.79
C LYS A 286 -1.82 -19.43 2.03
N LYS A 287 -1.39 -18.83 3.15
CA LYS A 287 -1.31 -19.46 4.47
C LYS A 287 -2.23 -18.75 5.45
N GLN A 288 -2.47 -19.38 6.59
CA GLN A 288 -3.20 -18.78 7.71
C GLN A 288 -2.22 -18.45 8.85
N MET A 289 -2.56 -17.41 9.59
CA MET A 289 -1.91 -17.01 10.83
C MET A 289 -2.98 -16.63 11.83
N THR A 290 -2.73 -16.93 13.10
CA THR A 290 -3.60 -16.67 14.24
C THR A 290 -2.89 -15.72 15.19
#